data_AF-A0A1H5ML76-F1
#
_entry.id   AF-A0A1H5ML76-F1
#
_cell.length_a   1.000
_cell.length_b   1.000
_cell.length_c   1.000
_cell.angle_alpha   90.00
_cell.angle_beta   90.00
_cell.angle_gamma   90.00
#
_symmetry.space_group_name_H-M   'P 1'
#
loop_
_entity.id
_entity.type
_entity.pdbx_description
1 polymer ?
#
loop_
_entity_poly.entity_id
_entity_poly.type
_entity_poly.pdbx_seq_one_letter_code
_entity_poly.pdbx_strand_id
1 'polypeptide(L)'
;MATPSASAPGLRPVAGAEYRSVRVPGSGTPRGRIGAARTAWGIGERGGMDDAYDEGVDARHGPDAPSGTRAEPEPAPADRPAPPEQPPSGAALPPEPAAVPRTGVAALSPRYQIGAALALALVAVTACVHLGMVFLSVAPANTVSKQHGTAIEDWVYPEFEQNWKLFAPNPLQQNISVQVRADVLMPDGTTTTTGWNDLSAQDGRAIDGSLVPSHTVQNELRRAWDFFTSTHGTDNRPIGLRGSLSEQYLRRIVVMRMYKGDATSEKGTIERVQVRSSTTNVTPPHWSGEKVSDTPVYRELPWWTVTADEANGGVR
;
A
#
# COMPACT_ATOMS: atom_id res chain seq x y z
N MET A 1 -66.32 -50.11 24.01
CA MET A 1 -65.12 -49.65 24.75
C MET A 1 -64.62 -48.37 24.09
N ALA A 2 -64.12 -47.43 24.87
CA ALA A 2 -64.05 -45.99 24.65
C ALA A 2 -63.30 -45.44 23.41
N THR A 3 -63.71 -44.24 22.97
CA THR A 3 -62.97 -43.20 22.20
C THR A 3 -61.89 -42.52 23.09
N PRO A 4 -61.05 -41.52 22.65
CA PRO A 4 -61.05 -40.65 21.44
C PRO A 4 -59.65 -40.52 20.74
N SER A 5 -59.48 -40.02 19.49
CA SER A 5 -59.68 -38.69 18.86
C SER A 5 -58.86 -37.52 19.43
N ALA A 6 -57.85 -37.04 18.68
CA ALA A 6 -57.30 -35.67 18.63
C ALA A 6 -56.22 -35.59 17.53
N SER A 7 -56.47 -34.97 16.37
CA SER A 7 -56.34 -33.53 16.03
C SER A 7 -54.89 -33.03 15.85
N ALA A 8 -54.55 -32.75 14.60
CA ALA A 8 -53.38 -31.97 14.17
C ALA A 8 -53.55 -30.48 14.51
N PRO A 9 -52.47 -29.75 14.86
CA PRO A 9 -52.51 -28.29 14.92
C PRO A 9 -52.02 -27.68 13.61
N GLY A 10 -52.90 -26.87 13.00
CA GLY A 10 -52.62 -26.04 11.84
C GLY A 10 -51.82 -24.78 12.17
N LEU A 11 -51.25 -24.23 11.10
CA LEU A 11 -50.53 -22.96 11.01
C LEU A 11 -51.30 -21.76 11.59
N ARG A 12 -50.57 -20.86 12.26
CA ARG A 12 -50.97 -19.46 12.43
C ARG A 12 -49.79 -18.50 12.14
N PRO A 13 -50.05 -17.36 11.47
CA PRO A 13 -49.03 -16.42 11.02
C PRO A 13 -48.59 -15.48 12.15
N VAL A 14 -47.30 -15.14 12.18
CA VAL A 14 -46.76 -14.12 13.09
C VAL A 14 -46.95 -12.75 12.43
N ALA A 15 -47.76 -11.91 13.09
CA ALA A 15 -48.06 -10.54 12.71
C ALA A 15 -46.87 -9.59 12.96
N GLY A 16 -46.85 -8.50 12.19
CA GLY A 16 -45.75 -7.54 12.07
C GLY A 16 -45.38 -6.80 13.34
N ALA A 17 -44.09 -6.48 13.46
CA ALA A 17 -43.57 -5.57 14.45
C ALA A 17 -43.75 -4.12 13.96
N GLU A 18 -44.66 -3.39 14.60
CA GLU A 18 -44.80 -1.94 14.48
C GLU A 18 -43.56 -1.25 15.08
N TYR A 19 -42.86 -0.43 14.28
CA TYR A 19 -41.85 0.49 14.77
C TYR A 19 -42.52 1.70 15.44
N ARG A 20 -42.56 1.69 16.77
CA ARG A 20 -43.04 2.84 17.56
C ARG A 20 -41.91 3.85 17.74
N SER A 21 -42.04 5.00 17.09
CA SER A 21 -41.13 6.15 17.24
C SER A 21 -41.16 6.69 18.67
N VAL A 22 -40.04 6.64 19.39
CA VAL A 22 -39.88 7.31 20.69
C VAL A 22 -39.36 8.73 20.45
N ARG A 23 -40.20 9.71 20.82
CA ARG A 23 -39.89 11.14 20.84
C ARG A 23 -39.12 11.46 22.13
N VAL A 24 -37.91 12.01 22.03
CA VAL A 24 -37.14 12.51 23.19
C VAL A 24 -37.43 14.02 23.35
N PRO A 25 -37.86 14.51 24.53
CA PRO A 25 -37.98 15.94 24.80
C PRO A 25 -36.62 16.52 25.23
N GLY A 26 -36.33 17.73 24.75
CA GLY A 26 -35.12 18.46 25.10
C GLY A 26 -35.15 19.09 26.50
N SER A 27 -33.97 19.24 27.10
CA SER A 27 -33.48 20.42 27.84
C SER A 27 -32.27 20.04 28.71
N GLY A 28 -31.32 20.98 28.85
CA GLY A 28 -30.38 20.99 29.97
C GLY A 28 -28.90 20.87 29.58
N THR A 29 -28.27 22.00 29.31
CA THR A 29 -26.80 22.16 29.31
C THR A 29 -26.26 22.08 30.74
N PRO A 30 -25.17 21.34 30.99
CA PRO A 30 -24.18 21.81 31.95
C PRO A 30 -22.78 21.88 31.34
N ARG A 31 -22.12 23.02 31.57
CA ARG A 31 -20.69 23.23 31.32
C ARG A 31 -19.89 22.27 32.20
N GLY A 32 -19.09 21.40 31.58
CA GLY A 32 -18.10 20.55 32.25
C GLY A 32 -16.84 20.45 31.40
N ARG A 33 -15.74 21.01 31.90
CA ARG A 33 -14.43 21.11 31.26
C ARG A 33 -13.67 19.79 31.48
N ILE A 34 -13.35 19.03 30.42
CA ILE A 34 -12.42 17.88 30.50
C ILE A 34 -11.63 17.73 29.18
N GLY A 35 -10.36 17.38 29.31
CA GLY A 35 -9.29 17.58 28.34
C GLY A 35 -9.35 16.75 27.06
N ALA A 36 -8.80 17.34 26.00
CA ALA A 36 -8.63 16.74 24.69
C ALA A 36 -7.52 15.68 24.69
N ALA A 37 -7.90 14.42 24.48
CA ALA A 37 -7.00 13.40 23.96
C ALA A 37 -7.06 13.45 22.43
N ARG A 38 -6.01 14.02 21.81
CA ARG A 38 -5.77 13.95 20.37
C ARG A 38 -5.01 12.66 20.08
N THR A 39 -5.66 11.68 19.48
CA THR A 39 -4.98 10.61 18.73
C THR A 39 -5.00 10.99 17.25
N ALA A 40 -3.87 11.51 16.80
CA ALA A 40 -3.57 11.81 15.41
C ALA A 40 -2.92 10.58 14.77
N TRP A 41 -3.48 10.13 13.65
CA TRP A 41 -2.76 9.33 12.66
C TRP A 41 -3.01 9.99 11.31
N GLY A 42 -2.10 10.88 10.94
CA GLY A 42 -1.94 11.37 9.58
C GLY A 42 -0.74 10.64 8.98
N ILE A 43 -0.87 10.18 7.74
CA ILE A 43 0.24 9.69 6.94
C ILE A 43 0.32 10.61 5.74
N GLY A 44 1.43 11.34 5.65
CA GLY A 44 1.72 12.32 4.63
C GLY A 44 2.25 11.69 3.35
N GLU A 45 1.87 12.33 2.25
CA GLU A 45 2.23 12.05 0.87
C GLU A 45 3.71 12.38 0.56
N ARG A 46 4.31 11.67 -0.42
CA ARG A 46 5.07 12.27 -1.56
C ARG A 46 5.62 11.23 -2.57
N GLY A 47 5.41 11.52 -3.87
CA GLY A 47 6.05 10.92 -5.07
C GLY A 47 5.24 9.79 -5.72
N GLY A 48 4.74 9.81 -6.96
CA GLY A 48 5.23 10.43 -8.20
C GLY A 48 6.15 9.45 -8.95
N MET A 49 5.62 8.33 -9.45
CA MET A 49 5.36 8.02 -10.88
C MET A 49 6.63 7.83 -11.73
N ASP A 50 6.87 6.58 -12.15
CA ASP A 50 7.36 6.22 -13.50
C ASP A 50 6.90 4.79 -13.84
N ASP A 51 6.32 4.65 -15.03
CA ASP A 51 5.72 3.45 -15.61
C ASP A 51 6.78 2.55 -16.30
N ALA A 52 6.56 1.22 -16.32
CA ALA A 52 6.46 0.41 -17.55
C ALA A 52 6.70 -1.11 -17.30
N TYR A 53 5.80 -1.92 -17.85
CA TYR A 53 5.93 -3.36 -18.09
C TYR A 53 6.04 -3.63 -19.61
N ASP A 54 6.54 -4.84 -19.94
CA ASP A 54 6.65 -5.55 -21.25
C ASP A 54 7.79 -5.12 -22.19
N GLU A 55 8.56 -6.01 -22.84
CA GLU A 55 8.41 -7.43 -23.18
C GLU A 55 9.78 -7.99 -23.67
N GLY A 56 9.97 -9.32 -23.68
CA GLY A 56 10.60 -10.02 -24.82
C GLY A 56 12.14 -10.23 -24.88
N VAL A 57 12.54 -11.47 -24.59
CA VAL A 57 13.66 -12.29 -25.12
C VAL A 57 14.52 -11.72 -26.26
N ASP A 58 15.85 -11.73 -26.08
CA ASP A 58 16.76 -12.35 -27.07
C ASP A 58 18.18 -12.62 -26.52
N ALA A 59 18.69 -13.79 -26.86
CA ALA A 59 20.03 -14.27 -26.53
C ALA A 59 21.06 -13.80 -27.57
N ARG A 60 22.26 -13.42 -27.11
CA ARG A 60 23.58 -13.98 -27.54
C ARG A 60 24.77 -12.99 -27.42
N HIS A 61 25.92 -13.61 -27.16
CA HIS A 61 27.31 -13.20 -27.46
C HIS A 61 28.03 -12.27 -26.46
N GLY A 62 28.90 -12.89 -25.65
CA GLY A 62 30.15 -12.25 -25.24
C GLY A 62 31.23 -12.45 -26.30
N PRO A 63 32.35 -11.71 -26.22
CA PRO A 63 33.58 -12.16 -26.83
C PRO A 63 34.77 -12.22 -25.87
N ASP A 64 35.61 -13.19 -26.23
CA ASP A 64 36.84 -13.65 -25.63
C ASP A 64 37.99 -12.64 -25.64
N ALA A 65 38.93 -12.86 -24.72
CA ALA A 65 40.29 -12.35 -24.77
C ALA A 65 41.18 -13.21 -25.70
N PRO A 66 42.18 -12.63 -26.37
CA PRO A 66 43.37 -13.36 -26.83
C PRO A 66 44.60 -12.90 -26.02
N SER A 67 45.26 -13.82 -25.33
CA SER A 67 46.32 -14.72 -25.82
C SER A 67 47.68 -14.04 -26.01
N GLY A 68 48.65 -14.60 -25.28
CA GLY A 68 50.04 -14.18 -25.29
C GLY A 68 50.77 -14.52 -26.58
N THR A 69 51.97 -13.97 -26.69
CA THR A 69 52.97 -14.39 -27.67
C THR A 69 54.31 -14.50 -26.97
N ARG A 70 54.86 -15.72 -27.03
CA ARG A 70 56.23 -16.08 -26.72
C ARG A 70 56.90 -16.45 -28.04
N ALA A 71 58.12 -15.96 -28.25
CA ALA A 71 59.23 -16.53 -29.03
C ALA A 71 60.26 -15.39 -29.25
N GLU A 72 61.58 -15.56 -29.30
CA GLU A 72 62.59 -16.54 -28.87
C GLU A 72 63.98 -15.85 -29.17
N PRO A 73 65.18 -16.48 -29.18
CA PRO A 73 66.31 -16.02 -28.37
C PRO A 73 67.60 -15.59 -29.12
N GLU A 74 68.64 -15.30 -28.32
CA GLU A 74 70.11 -15.27 -28.57
C GLU A 74 70.79 -14.00 -29.14
N PRO A 75 72.13 -13.80 -28.94
CA PRO A 75 73.11 -14.64 -28.21
C PRO A 75 73.97 -13.90 -27.15
N ALA A 76 74.75 -14.70 -26.42
CA ALA A 76 75.73 -14.29 -25.41
C ALA A 76 76.86 -13.38 -25.95
N PRO A 77 77.62 -12.76 -25.03
CA PRO A 77 79.06 -12.99 -25.12
C PRO A 77 79.73 -13.33 -23.78
N ALA A 78 80.79 -14.12 -23.99
CA ALA A 78 81.81 -14.65 -23.11
C ALA A 78 82.45 -13.70 -22.09
N ASP A 79 82.86 -14.34 -21.00
CA ASP A 79 84.04 -14.12 -20.15
C ASP A 79 84.90 -12.88 -20.44
N ARG A 80 84.97 -12.00 -19.42
CA ARG A 80 86.20 -11.26 -19.13
C ARG A 80 86.49 -11.27 -17.62
N PRO A 81 87.76 -11.47 -17.21
CA PRO A 81 88.14 -11.51 -15.81
C PRO A 81 88.22 -10.11 -15.19
N ALA A 82 87.98 -10.08 -13.87
CA ALA A 82 88.01 -8.90 -13.01
C ALA A 82 89.41 -8.25 -12.90
N PRO A 83 89.48 -6.91 -12.75
CA PRO A 83 90.61 -6.20 -12.15
C PRO A 83 90.28 -5.76 -10.69
N PRO A 84 91.29 -5.35 -9.91
CA PRO A 84 91.53 -5.86 -8.55
C PRO A 84 90.91 -5.05 -7.40
N GLU A 85 90.79 -5.73 -6.25
CA GLU A 85 90.42 -5.21 -4.93
C GLU A 85 91.09 -3.86 -4.60
N GLN A 86 90.25 -2.87 -4.29
CA GLN A 86 90.66 -1.68 -3.55
C GLN A 86 90.60 -1.98 -2.03
N PRO A 87 91.62 -1.57 -1.25
CA PRO A 87 91.67 -1.81 0.20
C PRO A 87 90.60 -1.00 0.95
N PRO A 88 90.14 -1.47 2.13
CA PRO A 88 89.02 -0.86 2.82
C PRO A 88 89.45 0.44 3.49
N SER A 89 88.91 1.57 3.03
CA SER A 89 89.09 2.85 3.70
C SER A 89 87.80 3.67 3.62
N GLY A 90 87.24 3.95 4.79
CA GLY A 90 86.07 4.80 4.98
C GLY A 90 84.94 4.04 5.62
N ALA A 91 84.75 4.27 6.93
CA ALA A 91 83.64 3.75 7.72
C ALA A 91 82.30 3.87 6.95
N ALA A 92 81.70 2.72 6.64
CA ALA A 92 80.35 2.65 6.11
C ALA A 92 79.40 3.20 7.18
N LEU A 93 78.82 4.37 6.90
CA LEU A 93 77.58 4.78 7.54
C LEU A 93 76.55 3.65 7.38
N PRO A 94 75.72 3.37 8.39
CA PRO A 94 74.71 2.31 8.27
C PRO A 94 73.85 2.55 7.02
N PRO A 95 73.48 1.51 6.27
CA PRO A 95 72.62 1.69 5.10
C PRO A 95 71.34 2.39 5.56
N GLU A 96 71.05 3.55 4.97
CA GLU A 96 69.74 4.17 5.14
C GLU A 96 68.68 3.11 4.78
N PRO A 97 67.65 2.91 5.63
CA PRO A 97 66.61 1.95 5.31
C PRO A 97 65.98 2.36 3.98
N ALA A 98 66.13 1.50 2.96
CA ALA A 98 65.49 1.68 1.68
C ALA A 98 64.00 1.95 1.92
N ALA A 99 63.58 3.18 1.62
CA ALA A 99 62.21 3.61 1.85
C ALA A 99 61.28 2.68 1.07
N VAL A 100 60.52 1.86 1.79
CA VAL A 100 59.50 0.99 1.21
C VAL A 100 58.61 1.86 0.31
N PRO A 101 58.40 1.53 -0.97
CA PRO A 101 57.56 2.33 -1.83
C PRO A 101 56.17 2.40 -1.20
N ARG A 102 55.77 3.58 -0.74
CA ARG A 102 54.43 3.79 -0.19
C ARG A 102 53.46 3.55 -1.34
N THR A 103 52.65 2.49 -1.25
CA THR A 103 51.63 2.16 -2.26
C THR A 103 50.24 2.58 -1.76
N GLY A 104 49.34 2.95 -2.68
CA GLY A 104 47.97 3.36 -2.37
C GLY A 104 47.85 4.80 -1.86
N VAL A 105 46.86 5.10 -1.01
CA VAL A 105 46.64 6.46 -0.48
C VAL A 105 47.86 7.04 0.26
N ALA A 106 48.74 6.19 0.82
CA ALA A 106 50.00 6.60 1.46
C ALA A 106 51.06 7.13 0.47
N ALA A 107 50.87 6.96 -0.84
CA ALA A 107 51.71 7.50 -1.90
C ALA A 107 51.34 8.95 -2.28
N LEU A 108 50.15 9.41 -1.88
CA LEU A 108 49.63 10.71 -2.25
C LEU A 108 50.31 11.82 -1.44
N SER A 109 50.36 13.05 -1.97
CA SER A 109 50.85 14.20 -1.18
C SER A 109 50.00 14.41 0.08
N PRO A 110 50.53 14.93 1.20
CA PRO A 110 49.82 15.02 2.48
C PRO A 110 48.41 15.64 2.39
N ARG A 111 48.22 16.65 1.53
CA ARG A 111 46.90 17.26 1.25
C ARG A 111 45.86 16.28 0.68
N TYR A 112 46.28 15.40 -0.24
CA TYR A 112 45.41 14.40 -0.85
C TYR A 112 45.21 13.18 0.07
N GLN A 113 46.18 12.88 0.95
CA GLN A 113 45.99 11.89 2.01
C GLN A 113 44.92 12.32 3.00
N ILE A 114 44.97 13.59 3.43
CA ILE A 114 43.93 14.17 4.31
C ILE A 114 42.57 14.14 3.59
N GLY A 115 42.51 14.55 2.32
CA GLY A 115 41.28 14.47 1.53
C GLY A 115 40.73 13.04 1.42
N ALA A 116 41.58 12.06 1.14
CA ALA A 116 41.20 10.66 1.04
C ALA A 116 40.75 10.08 2.40
N ALA A 117 41.43 10.44 3.48
CA ALA A 117 41.06 10.02 4.83
C ALA A 117 39.71 10.61 5.25
N LEU A 118 39.45 11.89 4.93
CA LEU A 118 38.16 12.53 5.18
C LEU A 118 37.03 11.87 4.36
N ALA A 119 37.27 11.58 3.09
CA ALA A 119 36.31 10.88 2.25
C ALA A 119 36.00 9.47 2.78
N LEU A 120 37.04 8.72 3.18
CA LEU A 120 36.87 7.39 3.78
C LEU A 120 36.11 7.45 5.10
N ALA A 121 36.42 8.44 5.96
CA ALA A 121 35.71 8.65 7.21
C ALA A 121 34.23 8.96 6.97
N LEU A 122 33.93 9.81 5.98
CA LEU A 122 32.55 10.12 5.60
C LEU A 122 31.80 8.87 5.14
N VAL A 123 32.39 8.07 4.23
CA VAL A 123 31.80 6.81 3.75
C VAL A 123 31.55 5.84 4.90
N ALA A 124 32.51 5.67 5.80
CA ALA A 124 32.37 4.78 6.94
C ALA A 124 31.23 5.23 7.88
N VAL A 125 31.12 6.53 8.16
CA VAL A 125 30.04 7.08 8.97
C VAL A 125 28.69 6.86 8.29
N THR A 126 28.57 7.16 7.00
CA THR A 126 27.33 6.94 6.25
C THR A 126 26.93 5.47 6.25
N ALA A 127 27.87 4.55 6.08
CA ALA A 127 27.61 3.11 6.14
C ALA A 127 27.11 2.70 7.53
N CYS A 128 27.76 3.14 8.61
CA CYS A 128 27.33 2.85 9.98
C CYS A 128 25.92 3.39 10.27
N VAL A 129 25.61 4.61 9.82
CA VAL A 129 24.26 5.19 9.93
C VAL A 129 23.27 4.32 9.17
N HIS A 130 23.55 3.98 7.92
CA HIS A 130 22.65 3.17 7.10
C HIS A 130 22.36 1.80 7.74
N LEU A 131 23.39 1.08 8.19
CA LEU A 131 23.23 -0.21 8.88
C LEU A 131 22.42 -0.05 10.17
N GLY A 132 22.64 1.02 10.94
CA GLY A 132 21.85 1.32 12.13
C GLY A 132 20.37 1.57 11.84
N MET A 133 20.07 2.34 10.78
CA MET A 133 18.70 2.63 10.36
C MET A 133 17.97 1.38 9.89
N VAL A 134 18.62 0.54 9.08
CA VAL A 134 18.07 -0.75 8.64
C VAL A 134 17.88 -1.71 9.81
N PHE A 135 18.82 -1.77 10.75
CA PHE A 135 18.64 -2.58 11.96
C PHE A 135 17.43 -2.11 12.78
N LEU A 136 17.27 -0.80 12.99
CA LEU A 136 16.17 -0.22 13.76
C LEU A 136 14.80 -0.39 13.08
N SER A 137 14.76 -0.54 11.74
CA SER A 137 13.51 -0.79 11.00
C SER A 137 13.04 -2.24 11.10
N VAL A 138 13.95 -3.20 11.30
CA VAL A 138 13.61 -4.64 11.41
C VAL A 138 13.58 -5.12 12.87
N ALA A 139 14.29 -4.44 13.77
CA ALA A 139 14.36 -4.81 15.18
C ALA A 139 12.98 -4.72 15.87
N PRO A 140 12.73 -5.55 16.91
CA PRO A 140 11.54 -5.41 17.75
C PRO A 140 11.37 -3.99 18.31
N ALA A 141 10.12 -3.59 18.54
CA ALA A 141 9.77 -2.24 18.96
C ALA A 141 10.53 -1.82 20.23
N ASN A 142 11.42 -0.83 20.07
CA ASN A 142 12.25 -0.26 21.13
C ASN A 142 11.96 1.24 21.32
N THR A 143 12.48 1.85 22.39
CA THR A 143 12.22 3.26 22.72
C THR A 143 12.70 4.23 21.64
N VAL A 144 13.80 3.92 20.96
CA VAL A 144 14.37 4.74 19.88
C VAL A 144 13.49 4.67 18.64
N SER A 145 13.13 3.47 18.17
CA SER A 145 12.23 3.30 17.01
C SER A 145 10.83 3.89 17.28
N LYS A 146 10.37 3.94 18.53
CA LYS A 146 9.10 4.59 18.90
C LYS A 146 9.17 6.13 18.88
N GLN A 147 10.30 6.71 19.27
CA GLN A 147 10.46 8.17 19.31
C GLN A 147 10.91 8.77 17.98
N HIS A 148 11.66 8.00 17.18
CA HIS A 148 12.28 8.44 15.93
C HIS A 148 11.82 7.64 14.70
N GLY A 149 10.68 6.95 14.79
CA GLY A 149 10.15 6.10 13.72
C GLY A 149 10.15 6.78 12.36
N THR A 150 9.60 8.00 12.26
CA THR A 150 9.54 8.75 11.00
C THR A 150 10.91 8.94 10.34
N ALA A 151 11.96 9.25 11.09
CA ALA A 151 13.29 9.44 10.52
C ALA A 151 13.90 8.11 10.01
N ILE A 152 13.60 7.00 10.69
CA ILE A 152 14.01 5.64 10.26
C ILE A 152 13.28 5.24 8.98
N GLU A 153 11.97 5.49 8.95
CA GLU A 153 11.09 5.20 7.82
C GLU A 153 11.49 6.02 6.58
N ASP A 154 11.71 7.33 6.72
CA ASP A 154 12.13 8.23 5.64
C ASP A 154 13.49 7.84 5.04
N TRP A 155 14.38 7.22 5.82
CA TRP A 155 15.69 6.76 5.35
C TRP A 155 15.62 5.39 4.64
N VAL A 156 14.75 4.49 5.10
CA VAL A 156 14.71 3.09 4.63
C VAL A 156 13.72 2.88 3.49
N TYR A 157 12.51 3.43 3.60
CA TYR A 157 11.42 3.15 2.65
C TYR A 157 11.54 3.76 1.24
N PRO A 158 12.40 4.75 0.93
CA PRO A 158 12.62 5.16 -0.46
C PRO A 158 13.19 4.05 -1.34
N GLU A 159 14.07 3.19 -0.78
CA GLU A 159 14.78 2.15 -1.53
C GLU A 159 14.33 0.73 -1.16
N PHE A 160 13.76 0.53 0.03
CA PHE A 160 13.34 -0.77 0.55
C PHE A 160 11.87 -0.76 0.99
N GLU A 161 10.96 -0.76 0.02
CA GLU A 161 9.55 -0.98 0.31
C GLU A 161 9.34 -2.43 0.79
N GLN A 162 8.96 -2.60 2.06
CA GLN A 162 8.70 -3.92 2.63
C GLN A 162 7.29 -4.42 2.26
N ASN A 163 7.13 -4.90 1.03
CA ASN A 163 5.85 -5.45 0.57
C ASN A 163 5.77 -6.97 0.78
N TRP A 164 5.38 -7.40 1.99
CA TRP A 164 5.20 -8.81 2.35
C TRP A 164 3.91 -9.44 1.81
N LYS A 165 3.12 -8.68 1.04
CA LYS A 165 1.82 -9.13 0.48
C LYS A 165 1.94 -10.34 -0.44
N LEU A 166 3.14 -10.66 -0.93
CA LEU A 166 3.41 -11.82 -1.77
C LEU A 166 3.45 -13.15 -0.99
N PHE A 167 3.84 -13.14 0.29
CA PHE A 167 4.07 -14.36 1.09
C PHE A 167 3.12 -14.52 2.26
N ALA A 168 2.58 -13.43 2.77
CA ALA A 168 1.52 -13.44 3.75
C ALA A 168 0.60 -12.25 3.45
N PRO A 169 -0.32 -12.36 2.48
CA PRO A 169 -1.40 -11.40 2.38
C PRO A 169 -2.01 -11.31 3.78
N ASN A 170 -2.10 -10.11 4.35
CA ASN A 170 -2.91 -9.94 5.55
C ASN A 170 -4.28 -10.53 5.22
N PRO A 171 -4.71 -11.62 5.90
CA PRO A 171 -6.04 -12.13 5.64
C PRO A 171 -6.97 -10.95 5.88
N LEU A 172 -7.92 -10.72 4.97
CA LEU A 172 -8.91 -9.67 5.16
C LEU A 172 -9.66 -9.98 6.45
N GLN A 173 -9.22 -9.37 7.55
CA GLN A 173 -9.87 -9.48 8.86
C GLN A 173 -11.10 -8.56 8.92
N GLN A 174 -11.44 -7.90 7.81
CA GLN A 174 -12.51 -6.95 7.71
C GLN A 174 -13.37 -7.23 6.47
N ASN A 175 -14.68 -7.19 6.67
CA ASN A 175 -15.67 -7.14 5.61
C ASN A 175 -15.94 -5.67 5.27
N ILE A 176 -15.72 -5.29 4.02
CA ILE A 176 -16.04 -3.96 3.50
C ILE A 176 -17.26 -4.10 2.60
N SER A 177 -18.37 -3.50 3.02
CA SER A 177 -19.57 -3.35 2.18
C SER A 177 -19.60 -1.96 1.57
N VAL A 178 -19.80 -1.88 0.25
CA VAL A 178 -20.03 -0.63 -0.48
C VAL A 178 -21.54 -0.41 -0.62
N GLN A 179 -22.02 0.69 -0.07
CA GLN A 179 -23.41 1.08 -0.03
C GLN A 179 -23.61 2.40 -0.78
N VAL A 180 -24.76 2.55 -1.43
CA VAL A 180 -25.10 3.76 -2.19
C VAL A 180 -26.50 4.24 -1.83
N ARG A 181 -26.70 5.56 -1.85
CA ARG A 181 -28.02 6.18 -1.90
C ARG A 181 -28.05 7.25 -2.98
N ALA A 182 -29.24 7.59 -3.43
CA ALA A 182 -29.46 8.56 -4.49
C ALA A 182 -30.52 9.58 -4.11
N ASP A 183 -30.41 10.78 -4.68
CA ASP A 183 -31.56 11.65 -4.86
C ASP A 183 -32.10 11.45 -6.27
N VAL A 184 -33.40 11.11 -6.34
CA VAL A 184 -34.08 10.74 -7.58
C VAL A 184 -35.18 11.76 -7.86
N LEU A 185 -35.10 12.39 -9.03
CA LEU A 185 -36.16 13.24 -9.56
C LEU A 185 -37.27 12.36 -10.15
N MET A 186 -38.44 12.41 -9.51
CA MET A 186 -39.61 11.64 -9.91
C MET A 186 -40.37 12.32 -11.06
N PRO A 187 -41.21 11.60 -11.81
CA PRO A 187 -41.96 12.15 -12.93
C PRO A 187 -42.96 13.26 -12.55
N ASP A 188 -43.36 13.32 -11.28
CA ASP A 188 -44.21 14.37 -10.70
C ASP A 188 -43.43 15.65 -10.36
N GLY A 189 -42.12 15.68 -10.63
CA GLY A 189 -41.23 16.81 -10.36
C GLY A 189 -40.71 16.87 -8.92
N THR A 190 -41.03 15.89 -8.07
CA THR A 190 -40.51 15.83 -6.70
C THR A 190 -39.17 15.09 -6.64
N THR A 191 -38.26 15.52 -5.77
CA THR A 191 -37.01 14.79 -5.50
C THR A 191 -37.18 13.93 -4.26
N THR A 192 -36.92 12.63 -4.38
CA THR A 192 -36.94 11.66 -3.27
C THR A 192 -35.55 11.09 -3.04
N THR A 193 -35.10 11.09 -1.78
CA THR A 193 -33.86 10.43 -1.37
C THR A 193 -34.11 8.96 -1.06
N THR A 194 -33.36 8.05 -1.68
CA THR A 194 -33.43 6.61 -1.39
C THR A 194 -32.83 6.28 -0.01
N GLY A 195 -33.17 5.09 0.49
CA GLY A 195 -32.39 4.47 1.56
C GLY A 195 -30.97 4.10 1.09
N TRP A 196 -30.13 3.67 2.03
CA TRP A 196 -28.85 3.06 1.70
C TRP A 196 -29.08 1.66 1.12
N ASN A 197 -28.71 1.48 -0.13
CA ASN A 197 -28.73 0.21 -0.84
C ASN A 197 -27.33 -0.44 -0.77
N ASP A 198 -27.27 -1.68 -0.30
CA ASP A 198 -26.02 -2.41 -0.12
C ASP A 198 -25.68 -3.21 -1.40
N LEU A 199 -24.81 -2.64 -2.23
CA LEU A 199 -24.40 -3.24 -3.50
C LEU A 199 -23.52 -4.46 -3.28
N SER A 200 -22.71 -4.48 -2.22
CA SER A 200 -21.88 -5.64 -1.89
C SER A 200 -22.72 -6.84 -1.43
N ALA A 201 -23.81 -6.59 -0.69
CA ALA A 201 -24.77 -7.64 -0.33
C ALA A 201 -25.54 -8.17 -1.54
N GLN A 202 -25.82 -7.32 -2.55
CA GLN A 202 -26.38 -7.79 -3.83
C GLN A 202 -25.41 -8.73 -4.55
N ASP A 203 -24.13 -8.37 -4.66
CA ASP A 203 -23.11 -9.22 -5.25
C ASP A 203 -22.97 -10.54 -4.47
N GLY A 204 -22.96 -10.47 -3.14
CA GLY A 204 -22.94 -11.64 -2.26
C GLY A 204 -24.09 -12.61 -2.55
N ARG A 205 -25.33 -12.11 -2.68
CA ARG A 205 -26.49 -12.95 -3.02
C ARG A 205 -26.41 -13.55 -4.43
N ALA A 206 -25.79 -12.86 -5.38
CA ALA A 206 -25.63 -13.37 -6.74
C ALA A 206 -24.51 -14.42 -6.84
N ILE A 207 -23.56 -14.42 -5.90
CA ILE A 207 -22.48 -15.40 -5.80
C ILE A 207 -22.90 -16.61 -4.96
N ASP A 208 -23.69 -16.40 -3.92
CA ASP A 208 -24.09 -17.45 -2.99
C ASP A 208 -24.78 -18.63 -3.70
N GLY A 209 -24.28 -19.84 -3.46
CA GLY A 209 -24.76 -21.07 -4.12
C GLY A 209 -24.46 -21.19 -5.63
N SER A 210 -23.74 -20.24 -6.25
CA SER A 210 -23.39 -20.31 -7.66
C SER A 210 -22.23 -21.29 -7.92
N LEU A 211 -22.43 -22.26 -8.82
CA LEU A 211 -21.39 -23.22 -9.21
C LEU A 211 -20.30 -22.59 -10.09
N VAL A 212 -20.66 -21.55 -10.85
CA VAL A 212 -19.79 -20.84 -11.79
C VAL A 212 -19.98 -19.33 -11.61
N PRO A 213 -19.54 -18.77 -10.47
CA PRO A 213 -19.80 -17.38 -10.14
C PRO A 213 -19.09 -16.45 -11.13
N SER A 214 -19.79 -15.40 -11.59
CA SER A 214 -19.24 -14.45 -12.56
C SER A 214 -18.10 -13.63 -11.96
N HIS A 215 -16.98 -13.53 -12.69
CA HIS A 215 -15.86 -12.68 -12.30
C HIS A 215 -16.24 -11.20 -12.22
N THR A 216 -17.19 -10.73 -13.04
CA THR A 216 -17.68 -9.35 -13.01
C THR A 216 -18.41 -9.08 -11.69
N VAL A 217 -19.34 -9.97 -11.31
CA VAL A 217 -20.09 -9.84 -10.04
C VAL A 217 -19.15 -9.87 -8.83
N GLN A 218 -18.12 -10.73 -8.86
CA GLN A 218 -17.15 -10.83 -7.77
C GLN A 218 -16.22 -9.62 -7.64
N ASN A 219 -15.83 -9.00 -8.76
CA ASN A 219 -14.67 -8.12 -8.77
C ASN A 219 -14.96 -6.68 -9.17
N GLU A 220 -16.01 -6.38 -9.93
CA GLU A 220 -16.24 -5.02 -10.46
C GLU A 220 -16.31 -3.99 -9.34
N LEU A 221 -17.24 -4.15 -8.39
CA LEU A 221 -17.45 -3.20 -7.30
C LEU A 221 -16.23 -3.12 -6.37
N ARG A 222 -15.66 -4.29 -6.03
CA ARG A 222 -14.47 -4.38 -5.18
C ARG A 222 -13.29 -3.65 -5.80
N ARG A 223 -13.00 -3.89 -7.08
CA ARG A 223 -11.89 -3.25 -7.81
C ARG A 223 -12.12 -1.74 -7.97
N ALA A 224 -13.36 -1.31 -8.20
CA ALA A 224 -13.70 0.12 -8.25
C ALA A 224 -13.46 0.81 -6.90
N TRP A 225 -13.83 0.15 -5.79
CA TRP A 225 -13.58 0.65 -4.44
C TRP A 225 -12.09 0.65 -4.06
N ASP A 226 -11.36 -0.43 -4.37
CA ASP A 226 -9.91 -0.52 -4.18
C ASP A 226 -9.20 0.58 -4.96
N PHE A 227 -9.63 0.83 -6.20
CA PHE A 227 -9.08 1.88 -7.03
C PHE A 227 -9.32 3.26 -6.41
N PHE A 228 -10.56 3.58 -6.03
CA PHE A 228 -10.89 4.83 -5.35
C PHE A 228 -10.07 5.04 -4.07
N THR A 229 -10.01 4.04 -3.20
CA THR A 229 -9.31 4.17 -1.91
C THR A 229 -7.79 4.28 -2.06
N SER A 230 -7.21 3.71 -3.12
CA SER A 230 -5.77 3.84 -3.42
C SER A 230 -5.37 5.21 -3.99
N THR A 231 -6.33 6.03 -4.43
CA THR A 231 -6.08 7.31 -5.10
C THR A 231 -6.74 8.50 -4.39
N HIS A 232 -7.24 8.30 -3.16
CA HIS A 232 -7.89 9.34 -2.36
C HIS A 232 -7.32 9.43 -0.96
N GLY A 233 -7.12 10.67 -0.49
CA GLY A 233 -6.79 10.95 0.91
C GLY A 233 -7.89 10.53 1.87
N THR A 234 -7.59 10.56 3.17
CA THR A 234 -8.59 10.28 4.23
C THR A 234 -9.74 11.29 4.27
N ASP A 235 -9.54 12.46 3.68
CA ASP A 235 -10.54 13.52 3.49
C ASP A 235 -11.40 13.34 2.22
N ASN A 236 -11.24 12.19 1.54
CA ASN A 236 -11.90 11.86 0.27
C ASN A 236 -11.57 12.80 -0.89
N ARG A 237 -10.40 13.46 -0.88
CA ARG A 237 -9.96 14.22 -2.04
C ARG A 237 -9.15 13.38 -3.02
N PRO A 238 -9.35 13.57 -4.34
CA PRO A 238 -8.61 12.83 -5.36
C PRO A 238 -7.15 13.28 -5.41
N ILE A 239 -6.26 12.30 -5.56
CA ILE A 239 -4.82 12.51 -5.76
C ILE A 239 -4.53 12.39 -7.27
N GLY A 240 -4.23 13.52 -7.90
CA GLY A 240 -3.90 13.62 -9.32
C GLY A 240 -5.03 13.16 -10.26
N LEU A 241 -4.69 12.93 -11.52
CA LEU A 241 -5.62 12.48 -12.57
C LEU A 241 -6.22 11.10 -12.27
N ARG A 242 -5.43 10.21 -11.65
CA ARG A 242 -5.86 8.85 -11.31
C ARG A 242 -7.01 8.86 -10.28
N GLY A 243 -6.96 9.79 -9.33
CA GLY A 243 -8.04 10.05 -8.37
C GLY A 243 -9.35 10.44 -9.07
N SER A 244 -9.33 11.47 -9.90
CA SER A 244 -10.56 11.94 -10.58
C SER A 244 -11.16 10.91 -11.53
N LEU A 245 -10.34 10.08 -12.18
CA LEU A 245 -10.82 8.96 -13.00
C LEU A 245 -11.47 7.86 -12.15
N SER A 246 -10.90 7.55 -10.98
CA SER A 246 -11.49 6.56 -10.08
C SER A 246 -12.84 6.98 -9.50
N GLU A 247 -13.06 8.28 -9.23
CA GLU A 247 -14.37 8.82 -8.83
C GLU A 247 -15.41 8.61 -9.92
N GLN A 248 -15.08 8.99 -11.16
CA GLN A 248 -15.97 8.80 -12.30
C GLN A 248 -16.30 7.33 -12.54
N TYR A 249 -15.30 6.46 -12.44
CA TYR A 249 -15.46 5.02 -12.60
C TYR A 249 -16.41 4.42 -11.54
N LEU A 250 -16.16 4.70 -10.26
CA LEU A 250 -17.00 4.22 -9.16
C LEU A 250 -18.42 4.78 -9.27
N ARG A 251 -18.56 6.09 -9.51
CA ARG A 251 -19.87 6.75 -9.70
C ARG A 251 -20.67 6.11 -10.81
N ARG A 252 -20.06 5.83 -11.96
CA ARG A 252 -20.74 5.20 -13.09
C ARG A 252 -21.19 3.78 -12.77
N ILE A 253 -20.36 2.97 -12.10
CA ILE A 253 -20.74 1.62 -11.67
C ILE A 253 -21.95 1.68 -10.72
N VAL A 254 -21.92 2.53 -9.70
CA VAL A 254 -23.04 2.59 -8.73
C VAL A 254 -24.32 3.11 -9.36
N VAL A 255 -24.26 4.11 -10.24
CA VAL A 255 -25.44 4.63 -10.97
C VAL A 255 -26.06 3.56 -11.85
N MET A 256 -25.25 2.85 -12.65
CA MET A 256 -25.74 1.75 -13.49
C MET A 256 -26.39 0.64 -12.66
N ARG A 257 -25.81 0.31 -11.49
CA ARG A 257 -26.35 -0.72 -10.59
C ARG A 257 -27.63 -0.26 -9.89
N MET A 258 -27.76 1.01 -9.54
CA MET A 258 -29.00 1.56 -8.97
C MET A 258 -30.16 1.47 -9.96
N TYR A 259 -29.95 1.81 -11.23
CA TYR A 259 -31.00 1.66 -12.26
C TYR A 259 -31.41 0.20 -12.52
N LYS A 260 -30.55 -0.77 -12.21
CA LYS A 260 -30.85 -2.20 -12.40
C LYS A 260 -31.51 -2.85 -11.18
N GLY A 261 -31.35 -2.27 -9.99
CA GLY A 261 -31.64 -2.96 -8.73
C GLY A 261 -32.40 -2.15 -7.68
N ASP A 262 -32.65 -0.85 -7.90
CA ASP A 262 -33.46 -0.02 -7.02
C ASP A 262 -34.74 0.44 -7.71
N ALA A 263 -35.88 -0.06 -7.22
CA ALA A 263 -37.20 0.24 -7.77
C ALA A 263 -37.57 1.74 -7.71
N THR A 264 -36.93 2.54 -6.86
CA THR A 264 -37.12 3.99 -6.81
C THR A 264 -36.37 4.67 -7.95
N SER A 265 -35.13 4.25 -8.17
CA SER A 265 -34.29 4.76 -9.26
C SER A 265 -34.78 4.32 -10.64
N GLU A 266 -35.45 3.18 -10.76
CA GLU A 266 -36.10 2.76 -12.02
C GLU A 266 -37.25 3.69 -12.47
N LYS A 267 -37.86 4.43 -11.54
CA LYS A 267 -39.06 5.24 -11.79
C LYS A 267 -38.78 6.72 -12.02
N GLY A 268 -37.54 7.17 -11.85
CA GLY A 268 -37.14 8.56 -11.97
C GLY A 268 -35.69 8.70 -12.41
N THR A 269 -35.20 9.94 -12.44
CA THR A 269 -33.84 10.25 -12.88
C THR A 269 -32.94 10.49 -11.68
N ILE A 270 -31.81 9.78 -11.57
CA ILE A 270 -30.83 10.00 -10.51
C ILE A 270 -30.12 11.35 -10.75
N GLU A 271 -30.26 12.30 -9.82
CA GLU A 271 -29.61 13.62 -9.91
C GLU A 271 -28.23 13.64 -9.25
N ARG A 272 -28.12 12.98 -8.09
CA ARG A 272 -26.87 12.84 -7.34
C ARG A 272 -26.85 11.55 -6.55
N VAL A 273 -25.65 11.04 -6.33
CA VAL A 273 -25.42 9.82 -5.54
C VAL A 273 -24.49 10.13 -4.37
N GLN A 274 -24.66 9.36 -3.30
CA GLN A 274 -23.70 9.29 -2.22
C GLN A 274 -23.32 7.85 -2.00
N VAL A 275 -22.02 7.60 -1.94
CA VAL A 275 -21.45 6.27 -1.68
C VAL A 275 -20.83 6.27 -0.28
N ARG A 276 -20.89 5.13 0.39
CA ARG A 276 -20.13 4.90 1.62
C ARG A 276 -19.59 3.47 1.66
N SER A 277 -18.52 3.28 2.41
CA SER A 277 -18.20 1.94 2.90
C SER A 277 -18.70 1.73 4.32
N SER A 278 -19.12 0.50 4.61
CA SER A 278 -19.37 -0.02 5.95
C SER A 278 -18.36 -1.13 6.20
N THR A 279 -17.39 -0.86 7.07
CA THR A 279 -16.31 -1.80 7.40
C THR A 279 -16.58 -2.44 8.75
N THR A 280 -16.65 -3.78 8.77
CA THR A 280 -16.86 -4.57 9.99
C THR A 280 -15.75 -5.61 10.12
N ASN A 281 -15.38 -6.02 11.33
CA ASN A 281 -14.43 -7.11 11.48
C ASN A 281 -15.10 -8.45 11.10
N VAL A 282 -14.33 -9.35 10.49
CA VAL A 282 -14.76 -10.72 10.24
C VAL A 282 -14.96 -11.41 11.58
N THR A 283 -16.11 -12.06 11.75
CA THR A 283 -16.43 -12.77 12.98
C THR A 283 -15.43 -13.92 13.19
N PRO A 284 -14.75 -13.98 14.36
CA PRO A 284 -13.86 -15.08 14.67
C PRO A 284 -14.63 -16.40 14.69
N PRO A 285 -13.98 -17.52 14.31
CA PRO A 285 -14.59 -18.84 14.43
C PRO A 285 -14.99 -19.14 15.88
N HIS A 286 -16.03 -19.96 16.06
CA HIS A 286 -16.57 -20.32 17.39
C HIS A 286 -15.54 -20.97 18.33
N TRP A 287 -14.48 -21.56 17.80
CA TRP A 287 -13.38 -22.17 18.56
C TRP A 287 -12.31 -21.16 19.01
N SER A 288 -12.36 -19.91 18.52
CA SER A 288 -11.46 -18.84 18.94
C SER A 288 -12.03 -18.07 20.14
N GLY A 289 -11.18 -17.74 21.11
CA GLY A 289 -11.53 -16.85 22.23
C GLY A 289 -11.37 -15.36 21.92
N GLU A 290 -10.99 -15.02 20.69
CA GLU A 290 -10.76 -13.65 20.26
C GLU A 290 -12.05 -12.83 20.25
N LYS A 291 -11.99 -11.62 20.79
CA LYS A 291 -13.11 -10.68 20.81
C LYS A 291 -12.77 -9.47 19.95
N VAL A 292 -13.36 -9.43 18.77
CA VAL A 292 -13.31 -8.27 17.88
C VAL A 292 -14.63 -7.51 17.94
N SER A 293 -14.57 -6.20 17.74
CA SER A 293 -15.79 -5.37 17.64
C SER A 293 -16.54 -5.68 16.34
N ASP A 294 -17.84 -5.88 16.44
CA ASP A 294 -18.77 -6.00 15.31
C ASP A 294 -19.31 -4.64 14.84
N THR A 295 -18.98 -3.56 15.56
CA THR A 295 -19.48 -2.21 15.26
C THR A 295 -18.94 -1.72 13.91
N PRO A 296 -19.82 -1.39 12.94
CA PRO A 296 -19.38 -0.91 11.64
C PRO A 296 -18.72 0.47 11.71
N VAL A 297 -17.59 0.63 11.03
CA VAL A 297 -16.95 1.92 10.78
C VAL A 297 -17.34 2.39 9.39
N TYR A 298 -17.89 3.60 9.29
CA TYR A 298 -18.33 4.16 8.02
C TYR A 298 -17.33 5.16 7.45
N ARG A 299 -17.05 5.04 6.15
CA ARG A 299 -16.40 6.10 5.35
C ARG A 299 -17.42 6.61 4.35
N GLU A 300 -18.04 7.74 4.64
CA GLU A 300 -19.00 8.38 3.74
C GLU A 300 -18.29 9.33 2.79
N LEU A 301 -18.58 9.20 1.50
CA LEU A 301 -18.07 10.06 0.45
C LEU A 301 -18.98 11.30 0.30
N PRO A 302 -18.47 12.40 -0.27
CA PRO A 302 -19.32 13.53 -0.62
C PRO A 302 -20.41 13.13 -1.63
N TRP A 303 -21.46 13.93 -1.71
CA TRP A 303 -22.45 13.80 -2.77
C TRP A 303 -21.81 14.14 -4.12
N TRP A 304 -22.03 13.27 -5.10
CA TRP A 304 -21.60 13.48 -6.48
C TRP A 304 -22.80 13.68 -7.39
N THR A 305 -22.80 14.77 -8.14
CA THR A 305 -23.78 14.99 -9.20
C THR A 305 -23.60 13.96 -10.31
N VAL A 306 -24.70 13.44 -10.82
CA VAL A 306 -24.73 12.54 -11.96
C VAL A 306 -24.99 13.37 -13.22
N THR A 307 -24.17 13.19 -14.24
CA THR A 307 -24.36 13.92 -15.52
C THR A 307 -25.53 13.30 -16.28
N ALA A 308 -26.14 14.07 -17.18
CA ALA A 308 -27.26 13.58 -17.99
C ALA A 308 -26.91 12.30 -18.78
N ASP A 309 -25.68 12.17 -19.27
CA ASP A 309 -25.22 10.97 -20.00
C ASP A 309 -25.20 9.71 -19.12
N GLU A 310 -24.85 9.86 -17.84
CA GLU A 310 -24.82 8.76 -16.90
C GLU A 310 -26.21 8.45 -16.32
N ALA A 311 -27.02 9.49 -16.15
CA ALA A 311 -28.40 9.38 -15.68
C ALA A 311 -29.30 8.62 -16.67
N ASN A 312 -28.91 8.49 -17.93
CA ASN A 312 -29.66 7.75 -18.96
C ASN A 312 -29.11 6.32 -19.23
N GLY A 313 -28.27 5.79 -18.35
CA GLY A 313 -27.84 4.38 -18.40
C GLY A 313 -26.64 4.07 -19.29
N GLY A 314 -25.88 5.07 -19.76
CA GLY A 314 -24.58 4.79 -20.38
C GLY A 314 -24.00 5.92 -21.21
N VAL A 315 -22.73 6.23 -20.94
CA VAL A 315 -21.86 7.01 -21.82
C VAL A 315 -21.74 6.30 -23.16
N ARG A 316 -21.95 7.06 -24.24
CA ARG A 316 -21.64 6.66 -25.62
C ARG A 316 -20.16 6.36 -25.82
#